data_AF-A0A8J4E7F0-F1
#
_entry.id   AF-A0A8J4E7F0-F1
#
_cell.length_a   1.000
_cell.length_b   1.000
_cell.length_c   1.000
_cell.angle_alpha   90.00
_cell.angle_beta   90.00
_cell.angle_gamma   90.00
#
_symmetry.space_group_name_H-M   'P 1'
#
loop_
_entity.id
_entity.type
_entity.pdbx_description
1 polymer ?
#
loop_
_entity_poly.entity_id
_entity_poly.type
_entity_poly.pdbx_seq_one_letter_code
_entity_poly.pdbx_strand_id
1 'polypeptide(L)'
;MDRDREAPNLAELLSFAAALPTGRAEQLIVSAHPAPLEPPNDDAEPPAPTFISWDNYLAATTVDHRLRWCRAKVKTANRRRLMSGPSDRKITAAEVWSILEHAKGRCAHCGSLAVELRPSGPNGRPTAWGSIGRRIGSLGHSLARFNGGQNNPDNLCWSCLWCNTWPSERHNGATDHGGIQMYNPDLRSR
;
A
#
# COMPACT_ATOMS: atom_id res chain seq x y z
N MET A 1 14.53 -11.50 12.40
CA MET A 1 14.10 -11.08 11.05
C MET A 1 12.95 -10.12 11.21
N ASP A 2 13.06 -8.95 10.61
CA ASP A 2 11.98 -7.96 10.54
C ASP A 2 10.84 -8.52 9.68
N ARG A 3 9.74 -8.94 10.34
CA ARG A 3 8.61 -9.61 9.70
C ARG A 3 7.82 -8.69 8.77
N ASP A 4 7.91 -7.38 8.99
CA ASP A 4 7.16 -6.35 8.27
C ASP A 4 7.90 -5.83 7.02
N ARG A 5 9.13 -6.30 6.79
CA ARG A 5 9.95 -5.84 5.67
C ARG A 5 9.42 -6.38 4.34
N GLU A 6 8.94 -5.47 3.49
CA GLU A 6 8.31 -5.77 2.20
C GLU A 6 9.30 -5.84 1.01
N ALA A 7 10.57 -5.50 1.21
CA ALA A 7 11.58 -5.44 0.14
C ALA A 7 12.99 -5.86 0.61
N PRO A 8 13.83 -6.43 -0.28
CA PRO A 8 15.24 -6.70 0.01
C PRO A 8 16.00 -5.40 0.27
N ASN A 9 17.02 -5.45 1.13
CA ASN A 9 17.97 -4.35 1.24
C ASN A 9 18.97 -4.38 0.06
N LEU A 10 19.80 -3.34 -0.06
CA LEU A 10 20.77 -3.25 -1.15
C LEU A 10 21.74 -4.45 -1.18
N ALA A 11 22.23 -4.90 -0.04
CA ALA A 11 23.17 -6.02 0.03
C ALA A 11 22.54 -7.34 -0.44
N GLU A 12 21.29 -7.62 -0.06
CA GLU A 12 20.54 -8.79 -0.51
C GLU A 12 20.20 -8.72 -2.00
N LEU A 13 19.84 -7.53 -2.50
CA LEU A 13 19.58 -7.31 -3.92
C LEU A 13 20.85 -7.55 -4.75
N LEU A 14 21.99 -7.03 -4.29
CA LEU A 14 23.29 -7.24 -4.95
C LEU A 14 23.74 -8.70 -4.88
N SER A 15 23.53 -9.37 -3.74
CA SER A 15 23.81 -10.80 -3.59
C SER A 15 22.95 -11.63 -4.54
N PHE A 16 21.66 -11.31 -4.69
CA PHE A 16 20.78 -11.96 -5.66
C PHE A 16 21.21 -11.67 -7.11
N ALA A 17 21.58 -10.43 -7.42
CA ALA A 17 22.06 -10.04 -8.74
C ALA A 17 23.35 -10.79 -9.12
N ALA A 18 24.26 -11.00 -8.18
CA ALA A 18 25.52 -11.73 -8.39
C ALA A 18 25.31 -13.20 -8.77
N ALA A 19 24.15 -13.79 -8.42
CA ALA A 19 23.79 -15.15 -8.81
C ALA A 19 23.10 -15.23 -10.19
N LEU A 20 22.83 -14.10 -10.85
CA LEU A 20 22.21 -14.05 -12.18
C LEU A 20 23.27 -13.94 -13.29
N PRO A 21 22.96 -14.35 -14.53
CA PRO A 21 23.79 -14.02 -15.70
C PRO A 21 23.98 -12.50 -15.83
N THR A 22 25.18 -12.05 -16.24
CA THR A 22 25.58 -10.62 -16.23
C THR A 22 24.55 -9.67 -16.85
N GLY A 23 24.06 -9.97 -18.06
CA GLY A 23 23.06 -9.12 -18.72
C GLY A 23 21.70 -9.07 -17.99
N ARG A 24 21.37 -10.08 -17.18
CA ARG A 24 20.17 -10.08 -16.32
C ARG A 24 20.41 -9.32 -15.02
N ALA A 25 21.62 -9.40 -14.46
CA ALA A 25 22.02 -8.65 -13.28
C ALA A 25 22.01 -7.13 -13.56
N GLU A 26 22.58 -6.71 -14.69
CA GLU A 26 22.58 -5.30 -15.13
C GLU A 26 21.16 -4.78 -15.33
N GLN A 27 20.31 -5.52 -16.05
CA GLN A 27 18.89 -5.17 -16.24
C GLN A 27 18.16 -5.06 -14.90
N LEU A 28 18.44 -5.97 -13.96
CA LEU A 28 17.85 -5.93 -12.61
C LEU A 28 18.23 -4.66 -11.88
N ILE A 29 19.53 -4.32 -11.84
CA ILE A 29 20.05 -3.15 -11.13
C ILE A 29 19.50 -1.86 -11.74
N VAL A 30 19.47 -1.75 -13.07
CA VAL A 30 18.94 -0.58 -13.78
C VAL A 30 17.43 -0.41 -13.57
N SER A 31 16.68 -1.51 -13.48
CA SER A 31 15.22 -1.47 -13.28
C SER A 31 14.78 -1.45 -11.82
N ALA A 32 15.71 -1.60 -10.87
CA ALA A 32 15.42 -1.55 -9.45
C ALA A 32 15.05 -0.13 -9.04
N HIS A 33 13.79 0.05 -8.64
CA HIS A 33 13.31 1.27 -8.00
C HIS A 33 13.00 0.96 -6.54
N PRO A 34 13.99 0.99 -5.64
CA PRO A 34 13.73 0.79 -4.23
C PRO A 34 12.74 1.85 -3.73
N ALA A 35 11.87 1.47 -2.80
CA ALA A 35 11.01 2.44 -2.12
C ALA A 35 11.89 3.47 -1.39
N PRO A 36 11.49 4.74 -1.34
CA PRO A 36 12.19 5.74 -0.53
C PRO A 36 12.27 5.28 0.93
N LEU A 37 13.46 5.40 1.54
CA LEU A 37 13.69 4.97 2.93
C LEU A 37 12.85 5.77 3.93
N GLU A 38 12.55 7.02 3.59
CA GLU A 38 11.77 7.94 4.41
C GLU A 38 10.62 8.52 3.59
N PRO A 39 9.50 8.89 4.24
CA PRO A 39 8.44 9.61 3.59
C PRO A 39 8.90 10.99 3.10
N PRO A 40 8.37 11.48 1.96
CA PRO A 40 8.66 12.83 1.51
C PRO A 40 8.03 13.85 2.46
N ASN A 41 8.76 14.93 2.74
CA ASN A 41 8.19 16.16 3.30
C ASN A 41 7.43 16.89 2.18
N ASP A 42 6.17 16.52 1.97
CA ASP A 42 5.27 17.29 1.11
C ASP A 42 4.73 18.47 1.92
N ASP A 43 5.32 19.65 1.76
CA ASP A 43 4.82 20.92 2.37
C ASP A 43 3.52 21.42 1.71
N ALA A 44 3.05 20.73 0.67
CA ALA A 44 1.81 21.07 -0.01
C ALA A 44 0.60 20.76 0.87
N GLU A 45 -0.28 21.75 1.04
CA GLU A 45 -1.57 21.55 1.67
C GLU A 45 -2.34 20.41 0.96
N PRO A 46 -2.76 19.37 1.69
CA PRO A 46 -3.47 18.26 1.07
C PRO A 46 -4.81 18.75 0.50
N PRO A 47 -5.19 18.35 -0.72
CA PRO A 47 -6.51 18.66 -1.24
C PRO A 47 -7.59 18.08 -0.34
N ALA A 48 -8.79 18.67 -0.40
CA ALA A 48 -9.94 18.18 0.35
C ALA A 48 -10.21 16.69 0.07
N PRO A 49 -10.61 15.90 1.08
CA PRO A 49 -10.98 14.51 0.89
C PRO A 49 -12.13 14.39 -0.13
N THR A 50 -12.02 13.41 -1.03
CA THR A 50 -13.11 13.11 -1.98
C THR A 50 -14.25 12.39 -1.29
N PHE A 51 -13.90 11.55 -0.30
CA PHE A 51 -14.86 10.78 0.48
C PHE A 51 -14.65 11.04 1.97
N ILE A 52 -15.75 11.28 2.68
CA ILE A 52 -15.70 11.62 4.11
C ILE A 52 -16.05 10.46 5.03
N SER A 53 -16.64 9.39 4.49
CA SER A 53 -16.99 8.17 5.23
C SER A 53 -17.11 6.98 4.26
N TRP A 54 -17.18 5.76 4.82
CA TRP A 54 -17.44 4.55 4.04
C TRP A 54 -18.80 4.61 3.32
N ASP A 55 -19.86 5.06 4.01
CA ASP A 55 -21.20 5.16 3.42
C ASP A 55 -21.25 6.22 2.32
N ASN A 56 -20.54 7.34 2.52
CA ASN A 56 -20.39 8.36 1.48
C ASN A 56 -19.65 7.80 0.26
N TYR A 57 -18.59 7.02 0.44
CA TYR A 57 -17.93 6.30 -0.65
C TYR A 57 -18.87 5.33 -1.37
N LEU A 58 -19.67 4.56 -0.63
CA LEU A 58 -20.61 3.61 -1.24
C LEU A 58 -21.71 4.32 -2.04
N ALA A 59 -22.21 5.46 -1.55
CA ALA A 59 -23.23 6.27 -2.23
C ALA A 59 -22.66 6.98 -3.47
N ALA A 60 -21.43 7.47 -3.41
CA ALA A 60 -20.78 8.20 -4.50
C ALA A 60 -20.16 7.30 -5.59
N THR A 61 -20.17 5.97 -5.42
CA THR A 61 -19.57 5.04 -6.38
C THR A 61 -20.54 3.94 -6.82
N THR A 62 -20.39 3.49 -8.06
CA THR A 62 -21.12 2.33 -8.58
C THR A 62 -20.39 1.03 -8.30
N VAL A 63 -21.12 -0.10 -8.28
CA VAL A 63 -20.53 -1.44 -8.16
C VAL A 63 -19.44 -1.67 -9.21
N ASP A 64 -19.70 -1.29 -10.46
CA ASP A 64 -18.72 -1.44 -11.55
C ASP A 64 -17.44 -0.64 -11.34
N HIS A 65 -17.55 0.58 -10.80
CA HIS A 65 -16.39 1.39 -10.46
C HIS A 65 -15.52 0.68 -9.41
N ARG A 66 -16.15 0.17 -8.35
CA ARG A 66 -15.48 -0.55 -7.26
C ARG A 66 -14.82 -1.84 -7.75
N LEU A 67 -15.49 -2.60 -8.61
CA LEU A 67 -14.93 -3.82 -9.21
C LEU A 67 -13.77 -3.53 -10.18
N ARG A 68 -13.84 -2.46 -10.99
CA ARG A 68 -12.70 -2.03 -11.82
C ARG A 68 -11.48 -1.70 -10.96
N TRP A 69 -11.70 -1.01 -9.84
CA TRP A 69 -10.62 -0.70 -8.91
C TRP A 69 -10.00 -1.95 -8.29
N CYS A 70 -10.84 -2.89 -7.82
CA CYS A 70 -10.39 -4.17 -7.29
C CYS A 70 -9.58 -4.97 -8.32
N ARG A 71 -10.01 -5.01 -9.59
CA ARG A 71 -9.23 -5.63 -10.69
C ARG A 71 -7.85 -5.01 -10.86
N ALA A 72 -7.72 -3.68 -10.72
CA ALA A 72 -6.42 -3.02 -10.79
C ALA A 72 -5.50 -3.43 -9.63
N LYS A 73 -6.05 -3.60 -8.42
CA LYS A 73 -5.28 -4.10 -7.26
C LYS A 73 -4.84 -5.55 -7.46
N VAL A 74 -5.74 -6.41 -7.95
CA VAL A 74 -5.43 -7.80 -8.33
C VAL A 74 -4.28 -7.86 -9.33
N LYS A 75 -4.30 -7.02 -10.37
CA LYS A 75 -3.22 -6.95 -11.36
C LYS A 75 -1.87 -6.63 -10.72
N THR A 76 -1.83 -5.87 -9.63
CA THR A 76 -0.59 -5.56 -8.92
C THR A 76 -0.19 -6.68 -7.95
N ALA A 77 -1.14 -7.20 -7.16
CA ALA A 77 -0.90 -8.26 -6.18
C ALA A 77 -0.41 -9.57 -6.83
N ASN A 78 -1.01 -9.94 -7.97
CA ASN A 78 -0.66 -11.16 -8.70
C ASN A 78 0.60 -11.04 -9.58
N ARG A 79 1.27 -9.87 -9.61
CA ARG A 79 2.55 -9.76 -10.34
C ARG A 79 3.61 -10.65 -9.69
N ARG A 80 4.52 -11.15 -10.53
CA ARG A 80 5.75 -11.76 -10.03
C ARG A 80 6.53 -10.69 -9.26
N ARG A 81 6.93 -11.01 -8.04
CA ARG A 81 7.78 -10.16 -7.22
C ARG A 81 9.21 -10.67 -7.29
N LEU A 82 10.14 -9.74 -7.37
CA LEU A 82 11.55 -10.04 -7.29
C LEU A 82 11.84 -10.74 -5.96
N MET A 83 12.57 -11.85 -6.01
CA MET A 83 12.99 -12.63 -4.83
C MET A 83 11.87 -13.28 -3.98
N SER A 84 10.59 -13.22 -4.39
CA SER A 84 9.48 -13.84 -3.61
C SER A 84 8.82 -15.05 -4.28
N GLY A 85 9.47 -15.63 -5.30
CA GLY A 85 8.94 -16.75 -6.08
C GLY A 85 7.60 -16.46 -6.78
N PRO A 86 7.09 -17.41 -7.58
CA PRO A 86 5.71 -17.38 -8.03
C PRO A 86 4.76 -17.58 -6.84
N SER A 87 3.60 -16.92 -6.84
CA SER A 87 2.56 -17.30 -5.88
C SER A 87 1.89 -18.58 -6.36
N ASP A 88 1.62 -19.47 -5.42
CA ASP A 88 0.79 -20.68 -5.54
C ASP A 88 -0.67 -20.36 -5.96
N ARG A 89 -1.20 -19.22 -5.51
CA ARG A 89 -2.55 -18.75 -5.77
C ARG A 89 -2.58 -17.34 -6.35
N LYS A 90 -3.54 -17.11 -7.25
CA LYS A 90 -3.90 -15.78 -7.72
C LYS A 90 -5.17 -15.33 -7.02
N ILE A 91 -5.15 -14.15 -6.44
CA ILE A 91 -6.36 -13.52 -5.91
C ILE A 91 -7.23 -12.97 -7.02
N THR A 92 -8.52 -12.84 -6.74
CA THR A 92 -9.58 -12.37 -7.63
C THR A 92 -10.07 -10.99 -7.19
N ALA A 93 -10.82 -10.31 -8.07
CA ALA A 93 -11.37 -9.00 -7.74
C ALA A 93 -12.46 -9.08 -6.65
N ALA A 94 -13.19 -10.20 -6.59
CA ALA A 94 -14.21 -10.44 -5.57
C ALA A 94 -13.58 -10.60 -4.18
N GLU A 95 -12.43 -11.27 -4.08
CA GLU A 95 -11.69 -11.38 -2.81
C GLU A 95 -11.15 -10.03 -2.35
N VAL A 96 -10.59 -9.23 -3.26
CA VAL A 96 -10.16 -7.87 -2.92
C VAL A 96 -11.34 -7.01 -2.49
N TRP A 97 -12.50 -7.14 -3.14
CA TRP A 97 -13.72 -6.46 -2.71
C TRP A 97 -14.13 -6.88 -1.30
N SER A 98 -14.14 -8.18 -1.02
CA SER A 98 -14.50 -8.71 0.30
C SER A 98 -13.56 -8.19 1.40
N ILE A 99 -12.25 -8.12 1.14
CA ILE A 99 -11.27 -7.55 2.08
C ILE A 99 -11.55 -6.05 2.33
N LEU A 100 -11.79 -5.28 1.26
CA LEU A 100 -12.10 -3.85 1.32
C LEU A 100 -13.41 -3.60 2.09
N GLU A 101 -14.46 -4.35 1.78
CA GLU A 101 -15.78 -4.24 2.40
C GLU A 101 -15.74 -4.63 3.88
N HIS A 102 -15.08 -5.74 4.23
CA HIS A 102 -14.89 -6.16 5.62
C HIS A 102 -14.15 -5.08 6.43
N ALA A 103 -13.13 -4.46 5.84
CA ALA A 103 -12.40 -3.35 6.46
C ALA A 103 -13.19 -2.03 6.48
N LYS A 104 -14.36 -1.95 5.83
CA LYS A 104 -15.10 -0.70 5.59
C LYS A 104 -14.19 0.41 5.03
N GLY A 105 -13.28 0.05 4.14
CA GLY A 105 -12.30 0.97 3.57
C GLY A 105 -11.20 1.44 4.52
N ARG A 106 -11.12 0.93 5.76
CA ARG A 106 -10.16 1.40 6.75
C ARG A 106 -8.84 0.66 6.67
N CYS A 107 -7.75 1.41 6.79
CA CYS A 107 -6.40 0.85 6.86
C CYS A 107 -6.25 -0.01 8.12
N ALA A 108 -5.82 -1.26 7.97
CA ALA A 108 -5.58 -2.18 9.09
C ALA A 108 -4.49 -1.70 10.07
N HIS A 109 -3.61 -0.79 9.66
CA HIS A 109 -2.48 -0.31 10.47
C HIS A 109 -2.71 1.03 11.16
N CYS A 110 -3.48 1.92 10.55
CA CYS A 110 -3.68 3.27 11.09
C CYS A 110 -5.14 3.69 11.26
N GLY A 111 -6.09 2.93 10.72
CA GLY A 111 -7.52 3.19 10.84
C GLY A 111 -8.08 4.24 9.85
N SER A 112 -7.24 4.91 9.07
CA SER A 112 -7.66 5.93 8.10
C SER A 112 -8.60 5.36 7.04
N LEU A 113 -9.52 6.18 6.53
CA LEU A 113 -10.38 5.82 5.41
C LEU A 113 -9.57 5.89 4.11
N ALA A 114 -9.13 4.72 3.66
CA ALA A 114 -8.23 4.56 2.53
C ALA A 114 -9.00 4.14 1.27
N VAL A 115 -9.88 5.01 0.77
CA VAL A 115 -10.78 4.69 -0.37
C VAL A 115 -10.51 5.51 -1.63
N GLU A 116 -9.51 6.39 -1.61
CA GLU A 116 -9.13 7.23 -2.75
C GLU A 116 -8.16 6.52 -3.70
N LEU A 117 -8.11 7.00 -4.95
CA LEU A 117 -7.14 6.57 -5.95
C LEU A 117 -5.85 7.37 -5.83
N ARG A 118 -4.73 6.74 -6.19
CA ARG A 118 -3.46 7.48 -6.30
C ARG A 118 -3.56 8.47 -7.47
N PRO A 119 -3.25 9.76 -7.26
CA PRO A 119 -3.27 10.75 -8.31
C PRO A 119 -2.24 10.41 -9.39
N SER A 120 -2.60 10.66 -10.63
CA SER A 120 -1.77 10.37 -11.80
C SER A 120 -1.88 11.53 -12.78
N GLY A 121 -0.77 11.91 -13.39
CA GLY A 121 -0.72 12.99 -14.37
C GLY A 121 -1.30 12.58 -15.73
N PRO A 122 -1.29 13.48 -16.73
CA PRO A 122 -1.90 13.25 -18.05
C PRO A 122 -1.34 12.03 -18.81
N ASN A 123 -0.09 11.65 -18.52
CA ASN A 123 0.58 10.48 -19.10
C ASN A 123 0.36 9.18 -18.29
N GLY A 124 -0.52 9.21 -17.28
CA GLY A 124 -0.79 8.08 -16.38
C GLY A 124 0.33 7.79 -15.37
N ARG A 125 1.37 8.62 -15.29
CA ARG A 125 2.42 8.48 -14.27
C ARG A 125 1.94 9.01 -12.92
N PRO A 126 2.32 8.38 -11.80
CA PRO A 126 1.98 8.90 -10.47
C PRO A 126 2.55 10.30 -10.26
N THR A 127 1.76 11.17 -9.62
CA THR A 127 2.23 12.46 -9.10
C THR A 127 2.61 12.33 -7.63
N ALA A 128 3.10 13.41 -7.01
CA ALA A 128 3.26 13.48 -5.56
C ALA A 128 1.94 13.11 -4.86
N TRP A 129 2.05 12.34 -3.78
CA TRP A 129 0.91 11.77 -3.08
C TRP A 129 1.11 11.70 -1.57
N GLY A 130 2.24 12.16 -1.03
CA GLY A 130 2.59 12.02 0.39
C GLY A 130 1.52 12.62 1.28
N SER A 131 1.10 13.85 0.97
CA SER A 131 0.06 14.58 1.70
C SER A 131 -1.31 13.88 1.77
N ILE A 132 -1.57 12.90 0.89
CA ILE A 132 -2.84 12.14 0.85
C ILE A 132 -2.63 10.63 0.96
N GLY A 133 -1.41 10.17 1.26
CA GLY A 133 -1.05 8.75 1.19
C GLY A 133 -1.87 7.86 2.12
N ARG A 134 -2.37 8.42 3.23
CA ARG A 134 -3.25 7.72 4.17
C ARG A 134 -4.70 7.59 3.70
N ARG A 135 -5.12 8.34 2.67
CA ARG A 135 -6.43 8.23 2.02
C ARG A 135 -6.44 7.29 0.81
N ILE A 136 -5.27 7.00 0.25
CA ILE A 136 -5.16 6.15 -0.93
C ILE A 136 -5.25 4.68 -0.53
N GLY A 137 -6.23 3.96 -1.06
CA GLY A 137 -6.42 2.53 -0.81
C GLY A 137 -5.36 1.67 -1.47
N SER A 138 -4.88 0.65 -0.76
CA SER A 138 -3.92 -0.35 -1.26
C SER A 138 -4.18 -1.72 -0.61
N LEU A 139 -3.53 -2.74 -1.17
CA LEU A 139 -3.58 -4.10 -0.64
C LEU A 139 -2.20 -4.43 -0.06
N GLY A 140 -2.16 -4.69 1.24
CA GLY A 140 -0.96 -5.08 1.99
C GLY A 140 -0.96 -6.58 2.30
N HIS A 141 0.18 -7.08 2.79
CA HIS A 141 0.26 -8.42 3.37
C HIS A 141 0.51 -8.31 4.87
N SER A 142 -0.13 -9.19 5.65
CA SER A 142 0.14 -9.32 7.09
C SER A 142 1.52 -9.91 7.35
N LEU A 143 1.92 -10.89 6.54
CA LEU A 143 3.30 -11.35 6.40
C LEU A 143 3.78 -11.01 4.99
N ALA A 144 4.84 -10.21 4.89
CA ALA A 144 5.42 -9.81 3.61
C ALA A 144 5.74 -11.03 2.73
N ARG A 145 5.50 -10.91 1.41
CA ARG A 145 5.83 -12.00 0.47
C ARG A 145 7.31 -12.35 0.44
N PHE A 146 8.16 -11.35 0.68
CA PHE A 146 9.61 -11.55 0.82
C PHE A 146 9.95 -12.48 1.99
N ASN A 147 9.16 -12.44 3.06
CA ASN A 147 9.31 -13.26 4.25
C ASN A 147 8.48 -14.58 4.20
N GLY A 148 8.11 -15.03 2.99
CA GLY A 148 7.34 -16.26 2.80
C GLY A 148 5.82 -16.11 2.90
N GLY A 149 5.32 -14.87 3.00
CA GLY A 149 3.88 -14.60 2.95
C GLY A 149 3.23 -15.05 1.64
N GLN A 150 2.06 -15.68 1.74
CA GLN A 150 1.27 -16.11 0.60
C GLN A 150 0.36 -14.99 0.07
N ASN A 151 -0.05 -15.07 -1.19
CA ASN A 151 -1.01 -14.15 -1.80
C ASN A 151 -2.42 -14.77 -1.75
N ASN A 152 -2.94 -14.93 -0.53
CA ASN A 152 -4.27 -15.47 -0.25
C ASN A 152 -5.05 -14.51 0.66
N PRO A 153 -6.39 -14.60 0.74
CA PRO A 153 -7.18 -13.67 1.54
C PRO A 153 -6.80 -13.62 3.02
N ASP A 154 -6.34 -14.72 3.60
CA ASP A 154 -5.98 -14.81 5.02
C ASP A 154 -4.71 -14.03 5.38
N ASN A 155 -3.81 -13.84 4.40
CA ASN A 155 -2.58 -13.07 4.55
C ASN A 155 -2.69 -11.64 3.99
N LEU A 156 -3.81 -11.26 3.40
CA LEU A 156 -4.00 -9.94 2.79
C LEU A 156 -4.86 -9.05 3.66
N CYS A 157 -4.51 -7.76 3.70
CA CYS A 157 -5.26 -6.75 4.44
C CYS A 157 -5.46 -5.50 3.60
N TRP A 158 -6.53 -4.74 3.90
CA TRP A 158 -6.69 -3.41 3.35
C TRP A 158 -5.78 -2.44 4.09
N SER A 159 -4.96 -1.70 3.35
CA SER A 159 -3.99 -0.76 3.91
C SER A 159 -4.01 0.54 3.13
N CYS A 160 -3.78 1.67 3.80
CA CYS A 160 -3.47 2.90 3.08
C CYS A 160 -2.11 2.78 2.39
N LEU A 161 -1.90 3.53 1.31
CA LEU A 161 -0.65 3.50 0.55
C LEU A 161 0.54 3.92 1.41
N TRP A 162 0.35 4.88 2.34
CA TRP A 162 1.41 5.31 3.28
C TRP A 162 1.92 4.15 4.14
N CYS A 163 1.06 3.50 4.93
CA CYS A 163 1.44 2.38 5.80
C CYS A 163 1.97 1.15 5.04
N ASN A 164 1.58 0.99 3.79
CA ASN A 164 2.05 -0.09 2.92
C ASN A 164 3.42 0.24 2.29
N THR A 165 3.76 1.53 2.17
CA THR A 165 5.05 1.98 1.62
C THR A 165 6.10 2.12 2.71
N TRP A 166 5.72 2.63 3.89
CA TRP A 166 6.60 2.85 5.03
C TRP A 166 6.07 2.10 6.26
N PRO A 167 6.46 0.82 6.45
CA PRO A 167 6.07 0.06 7.64
C PRO A 167 6.48 0.70 8.97
N SER A 168 7.60 1.43 9.00
CA SER A 168 8.07 2.19 10.18
C SER A 168 7.09 3.29 10.61
N GLU A 169 6.25 3.78 9.70
CA GLU A 169 5.27 4.85 9.91
C GLU A 169 3.87 4.32 10.25
N ARG A 170 3.77 3.02 10.58
CA ARG A 170 2.51 2.39 11.00
C ARG A 170 2.19 2.81 12.43
N HIS A 171 1.23 3.70 12.55
CA HIS A 171 0.71 4.18 13.84
C HIS A 171 -0.81 4.16 13.82
N ASN A 172 -1.42 3.67 14.89
CA ASN A 172 -2.86 3.73 15.09
C ASN A 172 -3.34 5.17 15.32
N GLY A 173 -4.61 5.44 15.03
CA GLY A 173 -5.27 6.71 15.34
C GLY A 173 -5.22 7.77 14.24
N ALA A 174 -5.05 7.36 12.98
CA ALA A 174 -5.26 8.28 11.86
C ALA A 174 -6.76 8.61 11.73
N THR A 175 -7.07 9.87 11.46
CA THR A 175 -8.42 10.32 11.13
C THR A 175 -8.87 9.73 9.80
N ASP A 176 -10.17 9.79 9.53
CA ASP A 176 -10.74 9.36 8.24
C ASP A 176 -10.08 10.09 7.06
N HIS A 177 -9.61 11.32 7.27
CA HIS A 177 -8.97 12.15 6.25
C HIS A 177 -7.44 12.00 6.20
N GLY A 178 -6.90 11.02 6.93
CA GLY A 178 -5.48 10.66 6.89
C GLY A 178 -4.56 11.51 7.76
N GLY A 179 -5.09 12.44 8.54
CA GLY A 179 -4.29 13.14 9.56
C GLY A 179 -3.97 12.21 10.71
N ILE A 180 -2.72 12.21 11.19
CA ILE A 180 -2.39 11.51 12.44
C ILE A 180 -2.62 12.49 13.58
N GLN A 181 -3.45 12.14 14.55
CA GLN A 181 -3.42 12.86 15.83
C GLN A 181 -2.04 12.59 16.43
N MET A 182 -1.15 13.59 16.38
CA MET A 182 0.07 13.52 17.16
C MET A 182 -0.36 13.38 18.62
N TYR A 183 0.15 12.34 19.27
CA TYR A 183 -0.01 12.16 20.71
C TYR A 183 0.39 13.46 21.39
N ASN A 184 -0.58 14.16 22.00
CA ASN A 184 -0.31 15.34 22.80
C ASN A 184 -0.11 14.85 24.25
N PRO A 185 1.13 14.73 24.75
CA PRO A 185 1.39 14.25 26.10
C PRO A 185 0.73 15.10 27.19
N ASP A 186 0.35 16.34 26.88
CA ASP A 186 -0.19 17.31 27.84
C ASP A 186 -1.69 17.15 28.15
N LEU A 187 -2.39 16.20 27.51
CA LEU A 187 -3.83 15.98 27.77
C LEU A 187 -4.13 14.96 28.91
N ARG A 188 -3.12 14.48 29.64
CA ARG A 188 -3.31 13.71 30.89
C ARG A 188 -3.31 14.62 32.11
N SER A 189 -4.20 15.60 32.19
CA SER A 189 -4.48 16.34 33.42
C SER A 189 -5.78 17.12 33.30
N ARG A 190 -6.93 16.43 33.30
CA ARG A 190 -8.21 16.94 33.84
C ARG A 190 -9.04 15.77 34.34
#